data_AF-A0A1V6HDM3-F1
#
_entry.id   AF-A0A1V6HDM3-F1
#
_cell.length_a   1.000
_cell.length_b   1.000
_cell.length_c   1.000
_cell.angle_alpha   90.00
_cell.angle_beta   90.00
_cell.angle_gamma   90.00
#
_symmetry.space_group_name_H-M   'P 1'
#
loop_
_entity.id
_entity.type
_entity.pdbx_description
1 polymer ?
#
loop_
_entity_poly.entity_id
_entity_poly.type
_entity_poly.pdbx_seq_one_letter_code
_entity_poly.pdbx_strand_id
1 'polypeptide(L)'
;MATGIENSTGEIIAFIDADLSNLKEEHFEQLFTPVFSNEADMVLGQATETLINYKFNPFKSFTGQRALLKQDVFTILEEMRTSKFGVETLINLHHQTQEKRIQYVMLEGLKHPPKFDKGRSKSRAIKKFVGMTSNCFSIV
;
A
#
# COMPACT_ATOMS: atom_id res chain seq x y z
N MET A 1 5.18 -9.57 -4.00
CA MET A 1 5.52 -9.18 -2.60
C MET A 1 6.02 -10.37 -1.80
N ALA A 2 5.28 -11.48 -1.67
CA ALA A 2 5.68 -12.66 -0.88
C ALA A 2 7.11 -13.18 -1.17
N THR A 3 7.42 -13.49 -2.44
CA THR A 3 8.78 -13.92 -2.84
C THR A 3 9.87 -12.90 -2.46
N GLY A 4 9.56 -11.60 -2.49
CA GLY A 4 10.50 -10.56 -2.07
C GLY A 4 10.78 -10.61 -0.56
N ILE A 5 9.75 -10.85 0.26
CA ILE A 5 9.91 -11.04 1.71
C ILE A 5 10.80 -12.25 1.98
N GLU A 6 10.56 -13.38 1.33
CA GLU A 6 11.32 -14.63 1.53
C GLU A 6 12.81 -14.46 1.24
N ASN A 7 13.15 -13.75 0.15
CA ASN A 7 14.53 -13.58 -0.30
C ASN A 7 15.24 -12.37 0.32
N SER A 8 14.49 -11.50 1.01
CA SER A 8 15.07 -10.36 1.73
C SER A 8 15.80 -10.81 3.00
N THR A 9 16.87 -10.12 3.38
CA THR A 9 17.59 -10.37 4.63
C THR A 9 17.35 -9.29 5.70
N GLY A 10 16.78 -8.15 5.31
CA GLY A 10 16.50 -7.02 6.21
C GLY A 10 15.33 -7.28 7.16
N GLU A 11 15.41 -6.69 8.34
CA GLU A 11 14.33 -6.72 9.35
C GLU A 11 13.18 -5.76 8.99
N ILE A 12 13.47 -4.70 8.24
CA ILE A 12 12.48 -3.77 7.70
C ILE A 12 12.34 -4.04 6.20
N ILE A 13 11.11 -4.20 5.74
CA ILE A 13 10.76 -4.38 4.33
C ILE A 13 10.11 -3.12 3.81
N ALA A 14 10.62 -2.60 2.71
CA ALA A 14 9.92 -1.61 1.90
C ALA A 14 9.30 -2.27 0.66
N PHE A 15 8.05 -1.92 0.38
CA PHE A 15 7.43 -2.15 -0.92
C PHE A 15 7.31 -0.81 -1.63
N ILE A 16 7.70 -0.82 -2.92
CA ILE A 16 7.73 0.37 -3.76
C ILE A 16 7.27 -0.06 -5.15
N ASP A 17 6.28 0.63 -5.70
CA ASP A 17 5.85 0.41 -7.08
C ASP A 17 7.01 0.66 -8.05
N ALA A 18 7.25 -0.30 -8.95
CA ALA A 18 8.33 -0.22 -9.93
C ALA A 18 8.07 0.83 -11.04
N ASP A 19 6.85 1.36 -11.14
CA ASP A 19 6.49 2.36 -12.13
C ASP A 19 6.74 3.79 -11.65
N LEU A 20 7.19 4.03 -10.41
CA LEU A 20 7.43 5.38 -9.90
C LEU A 20 8.55 6.11 -10.66
N SER A 21 8.42 7.43 -10.73
CA SER A 21 9.44 8.34 -11.25
C SER A 21 9.79 9.41 -10.21
N ASN A 22 11.00 9.95 -10.30
CA ASN A 22 11.54 10.91 -9.34
C ASN A 22 11.63 10.34 -7.89
N LEU A 23 11.92 9.05 -7.75
CA LEU A 23 12.21 8.43 -6.46
C LEU A 23 13.59 8.91 -5.97
N LYS A 24 13.69 9.38 -4.73
CA LYS A 24 14.88 9.97 -4.14
C LYS A 24 15.11 9.44 -2.73
N GLU A 25 16.31 9.66 -2.20
CA GLU A 25 16.73 9.23 -0.86
C GLU A 25 15.78 9.73 0.23
N GLU A 26 15.29 10.97 0.12
CA GLU A 26 14.41 11.56 1.12
C GLU A 26 13.08 10.80 1.26
N HIS A 27 12.60 10.16 0.18
CA HIS A 27 11.40 9.32 0.25
C HIS A 27 11.64 8.04 1.05
N PHE A 28 12.84 7.48 0.97
CA PHE A 28 13.21 6.32 1.77
C PHE A 28 13.37 6.70 3.23
N GLU A 29 14.00 7.84 3.54
CA GLU A 29 14.07 8.36 4.91
C GLU A 29 12.67 8.56 5.51
N GLN A 30 11.75 9.17 4.76
CA GLN A 30 10.36 9.35 5.19
C GLN A 30 9.64 8.03 5.50
N LEU A 31 9.93 6.97 4.74
CA LEU A 31 9.34 5.64 4.94
C LEU A 31 10.00 4.89 6.10
N PHE A 32 11.33 4.91 6.19
CA PHE A 32 12.08 4.06 7.11
C PHE A 32 12.26 4.66 8.50
N THR A 33 12.49 5.97 8.62
CA THR A 33 12.81 6.60 9.90
C THR A 33 11.78 6.30 11.00
N PRO A 34 10.45 6.36 10.75
CA PRO A 34 9.49 6.05 11.81
C PRO A 34 9.52 4.58 12.25
N VAL A 35 9.85 3.65 11.35
CA VAL A 35 10.00 2.22 11.71
C VAL A 35 11.31 2.01 12.46
N PHE A 36 12.40 2.61 11.99
CA PHE A 36 13.73 2.50 12.59
C PHE A 36 13.79 3.12 14.00
N SER A 37 13.12 4.26 14.19
CA SER A 37 12.99 4.95 15.48
C SER A 37 11.95 4.31 16.40
N ASN A 38 11.33 3.19 16.00
CA ASN A 38 10.27 2.51 16.74
C ASN A 38 9.08 3.44 17.08
N GLU A 39 8.75 4.36 16.17
CA GLU A 39 7.59 5.27 16.26
C GLU A 39 6.35 4.65 15.59
N ALA A 40 6.56 3.82 14.56
CA ALA A 40 5.52 3.11 13.82
C ALA A 40 5.93 1.67 13.53
N ASP A 41 4.96 0.77 13.47
CA ASP A 41 5.18 -0.63 13.04
C ASP A 41 5.01 -0.77 11.52
N MET A 42 4.24 0.14 10.91
CA MET A 42 4.10 0.28 9.46
C MET A 42 3.95 1.76 9.08
N VAL A 43 4.64 2.17 8.02
CA VAL A 43 4.51 3.47 7.38
C VAL A 43 3.91 3.30 6.00
N LEU A 44 2.87 4.07 5.69
CA LEU A 44 2.22 4.13 4.38
C LEU A 44 2.59 5.46 3.71
N GLY A 45 3.33 5.39 2.61
CA GLY A 45 3.76 6.56 1.84
C GLY A 45 2.80 6.86 0.71
N GLN A 46 2.39 8.12 0.55
CA GLN A 46 1.52 8.54 -0.57
C GLN A 46 2.22 9.62 -1.39
N ALA A 47 2.27 9.42 -2.72
CA ALA A 47 2.76 10.44 -3.64
C ALA A 47 1.92 11.73 -3.56
N THR A 48 2.58 12.88 -3.51
CA THR A 48 1.91 14.18 -3.32
C THR A 48 1.06 14.64 -4.52
N GLU A 49 1.20 14.02 -5.69
CA GLU A 49 0.40 14.36 -6.89
C GLU A 49 -1.09 13.95 -6.80
N THR A 50 -1.55 13.28 -5.74
CA THR A 50 -2.98 13.02 -5.55
C THR A 50 -3.75 14.31 -5.25
N LEU A 51 -4.66 14.68 -6.17
CA LEU A 51 -5.55 15.85 -6.09
C LEU A 51 -6.52 15.87 -4.90
N ILE A 52 -6.56 14.82 -4.08
CA ILE A 52 -7.48 14.69 -2.95
C ILE A 52 -6.74 15.13 -1.70
N ASN A 53 -7.36 16.03 -0.92
CA ASN A 53 -6.84 16.40 0.40
C ASN A 53 -6.65 15.14 1.25
N TYR A 54 -5.41 14.89 1.66
CA TYR A 54 -4.97 13.70 2.38
C TYR A 54 -5.85 13.37 3.60
N LYS A 55 -6.34 14.39 4.34
CA LYS A 55 -7.22 14.22 5.50
C LYS A 55 -8.53 13.50 5.17
N PHE A 56 -9.00 13.63 3.93
CA PHE A 56 -10.28 13.12 3.46
C PHE A 56 -10.13 12.03 2.40
N ASN A 57 -8.93 11.52 2.14
CA ASN A 57 -8.73 10.49 1.13
C ASN A 57 -9.16 9.11 1.67
N PRO A 58 -10.31 8.54 1.23
CA PRO A 58 -10.74 7.22 1.68
C PRO A 58 -9.82 6.10 1.16
N PHE A 59 -8.95 6.42 0.19
CA PHE A 59 -8.02 5.48 -0.43
C PHE A 59 -6.58 5.60 0.10
N LYS A 60 -6.34 6.38 1.16
CA LYS A 60 -4.99 6.58 1.74
C LYS A 60 -4.27 5.28 2.13
N SER A 61 -5.04 4.22 2.41
CA SER A 61 -4.52 2.91 2.79
C SER A 61 -4.11 2.04 1.58
N PHE A 62 -4.60 2.32 0.37
CA PHE A 62 -4.31 1.51 -0.83
C PHE A 62 -3.03 1.93 -1.57
N THR A 63 -2.07 2.51 -0.87
CA THR A 63 -0.79 2.90 -1.48
C THR A 63 0.14 1.70 -1.69
N GLY A 64 0.87 1.68 -2.81
CA GLY A 64 1.91 0.68 -3.08
C GLY A 64 3.21 0.94 -2.33
N GLN A 65 3.43 2.17 -1.84
CA GLN A 65 4.64 2.56 -1.11
C GLN A 65 4.43 2.36 0.40
N ARG A 66 5.21 1.48 1.01
CA ARG A 66 5.14 1.23 2.46
C ARG A 66 6.44 0.67 3.01
N ALA A 67 6.71 0.92 4.29
CA ALA A 67 7.77 0.26 5.06
C ALA A 67 7.18 -0.38 6.31
N LEU A 68 7.64 -1.57 6.67
CA LEU A 68 7.11 -2.33 7.81
C LEU A 68 8.12 -3.36 8.33
N LEU A 69 7.86 -3.90 9.52
CA LEU A 69 8.67 -4.99 10.08
C LEU A 69 8.41 -6.31 9.34
N LYS A 70 9.48 -6.99 8.92
CA LYS A 70 9.43 -8.27 8.22
C LYS A 70 8.63 -9.31 9.00
N GLN A 71 8.83 -9.37 10.31
CA GLN A 71 8.17 -10.35 11.18
C GLN A 71 6.64 -10.24 11.13
N ASP A 72 6.08 -9.03 10.98
CA ASP A 72 4.64 -8.81 11.00
C ASP A 72 3.99 -9.38 9.73
N VAL A 73 4.59 -9.13 8.56
CA VAL A 73 4.08 -9.69 7.28
C VAL A 73 4.42 -11.15 7.05
N PHE A 74 5.41 -11.69 7.77
CA PHE A 74 5.76 -13.10 7.66
C PHE A 74 4.62 -14.02 8.13
N THR A 75 3.81 -13.54 9.08
CA THR A 75 2.66 -14.29 9.61
C THR A 75 1.51 -14.49 8.60
N ILE A 76 1.45 -13.64 7.57
CA ILE A 76 0.41 -13.66 6.52
C ILE A 76 0.98 -13.98 5.13
N LEU A 77 2.18 -14.56 5.09
CA LEU A 77 2.95 -14.73 3.86
C LEU A 77 2.24 -15.63 2.83
N GLU A 78 1.55 -16.67 3.27
CA GLU A 78 0.84 -17.60 2.39
C GLU A 78 -0.45 -16.98 1.82
N GLU A 79 -1.16 -16.18 2.61
CA GLU A 79 -2.30 -15.37 2.15
C GLU A 79 -1.82 -14.33 1.12
N MET A 80 -0.67 -13.70 1.37
CA MET A 80 -0.05 -12.78 0.41
C MET A 80 0.35 -13.49 -0.89
N ARG A 81 0.75 -14.77 -0.84
CA ARG A 81 1.15 -15.55 -2.02
C ARG A 81 -0.05 -15.91 -2.90
N THR A 82 -1.15 -16.28 -2.27
CA THR A 82 -2.39 -16.71 -2.96
C THR A 82 -3.25 -15.54 -3.42
N SER A 83 -3.09 -14.38 -2.79
CA SER A 83 -3.79 -13.15 -3.18
C SER A 83 -3.32 -12.64 -4.54
N LYS A 84 -4.24 -12.58 -5.50
CA LYS A 84 -4.00 -12.02 -6.85
C LYS A 84 -4.14 -10.50 -6.90
N PHE A 85 -4.95 -9.92 -6.01
CA PHE A 85 -5.23 -8.48 -5.89
C PHE A 85 -5.55 -8.15 -4.44
N GLY A 86 -5.12 -6.98 -3.96
CA GLY A 86 -5.47 -6.49 -2.62
C GLY A 86 -4.55 -6.99 -1.51
N VAL A 87 -3.31 -7.36 -1.84
CA VAL A 87 -2.27 -7.65 -0.85
C VAL A 87 -2.07 -6.44 0.08
N GLU A 88 -2.20 -5.24 -0.45
CA GLU A 88 -2.17 -3.98 0.28
C GLU A 88 -3.24 -3.94 1.37
N THR A 89 -4.47 -4.32 1.02
CA THR A 89 -5.62 -4.41 1.93
C THR A 89 -5.39 -5.47 3.00
N LEU A 90 -4.89 -6.65 2.61
CA LEU A 90 -4.59 -7.74 3.52
C LEU A 90 -3.59 -7.30 4.59
N ILE A 91 -2.48 -6.68 4.18
CA ILE A 91 -1.47 -6.15 5.10
C ILE A 91 -2.09 -5.10 6.05
N ASN A 92 -2.89 -4.17 5.52
CA ASN A 92 -3.51 -3.13 6.34
C ASN A 92 -4.47 -3.71 7.38
N LEU A 93 -5.36 -4.63 6.97
CA LEU A 93 -6.28 -5.29 7.88
C LEU A 93 -5.53 -6.07 8.95
N HIS A 94 -4.48 -6.80 8.58
CA HIS A 94 -3.63 -7.51 9.54
C HIS A 94 -3.01 -6.56 10.58
N HIS A 95 -2.44 -5.43 10.16
CA HIS A 95 -1.87 -4.46 11.12
C HIS A 95 -2.95 -3.82 12.00
N GLN A 96 -4.13 -3.54 11.44
CA GLN A 96 -5.24 -2.96 12.19
C GLN A 96 -5.82 -3.93 13.24
N THR A 97 -5.98 -5.22 12.90
CA THR A 97 -6.51 -6.21 13.85
C THR A 97 -5.52 -6.56 14.95
N GLN A 98 -4.22 -6.33 14.72
CA GLN A 98 -3.17 -6.47 15.72
C GLN A 98 -2.89 -5.15 16.48
N GLU A 99 -3.71 -4.12 16.29
CA GLU A 99 -3.59 -2.80 16.94
C GLU A 99 -2.20 -2.15 16.76
N LYS A 100 -1.56 -2.41 15.63
CA LYS A 100 -0.23 -1.89 15.29
C LYS A 100 -0.29 -0.39 15.00
N ARG A 101 0.82 0.30 15.26
CA ARG A 101 0.98 1.74 15.00
C ARG A 101 1.23 1.97 13.52
N ILE A 102 0.22 2.54 12.84
CA ILE A 102 0.29 2.86 11.41
C ILE A 102 0.47 4.35 11.23
N GLN A 103 1.59 4.75 10.66
CA GLN A 103 1.87 6.14 10.28
C GLN A 103 1.70 6.33 8.78
N TYR A 104 1.32 7.54 8.40
CA TYR A 104 1.17 7.91 7.00
C TYR A 104 2.04 9.11 6.71
N VAL A 105 2.73 9.08 5.58
CA VAL A 105 3.64 10.13 5.15
C VAL A 105 3.35 10.54 3.71
N MET A 106 3.47 11.84 3.42
CA MET A 106 3.41 12.35 2.06
C MET A 106 4.82 12.33 1.46
N LEU A 107 5.00 11.61 0.36
CA LEU A 107 6.26 11.49 -0.36
C LEU A 107 6.35 12.65 -1.38
N GLU A 108 6.94 13.76 -0.93
CA GLU A 108 6.91 15.03 -1.64
C GLU A 108 7.64 15.00 -2.98
N GLY A 109 6.91 15.26 -4.06
CA GLY A 109 7.45 15.27 -5.40
C GLY A 109 7.66 13.88 -6.00
N LEU A 110 7.30 12.81 -5.29
CA LEU A 110 7.18 11.48 -5.89
C LEU A 110 6.06 11.48 -6.94
N LYS A 111 6.35 10.93 -8.13
CA LYS A 111 5.42 10.96 -9.26
C LYS A 111 5.09 9.57 -9.75
N HIS A 112 3.81 9.33 -10.00
CA HIS A 112 3.43 8.23 -10.87
C HIS A 112 3.50 8.73 -12.32
N PRO A 113 4.17 8.02 -13.24
CA PRO A 113 4.12 8.37 -14.64
C PRO A 113 2.65 8.44 -15.05
N PRO A 114 2.24 9.51 -15.76
CA PRO A 114 0.86 9.66 -16.16
C PRO A 114 0.44 8.40 -16.92
N LYS A 115 -0.58 7.69 -16.41
CA LYS A 115 -1.24 6.58 -17.10
C LYS A 115 -2.06 7.10 -18.29
N PHE A 116 -1.48 7.95 -19.13
CA PHE A 116 -2.01 8.26 -20.45
C PHE A 116 -1.54 7.17 -21.41
N ASP A 117 -2.21 6.00 -21.34
CA ASP A 117 -2.88 5.41 -22.50
C ASP A 117 -3.70 4.13 -22.15
N LYS A 118 -4.73 4.25 -21.30
CA LYS A 118 -5.83 3.27 -21.25
C LYS A 118 -7.19 3.97 -21.20
N GLY A 119 -7.45 4.79 -22.21
CA GLY A 119 -8.72 5.51 -22.42
C GLY A 119 -10.00 4.65 -22.57
N ARG A 120 -9.94 3.31 -22.42
CA ARG A 120 -11.12 2.42 -22.53
C ARG A 120 -11.48 1.63 -21.26
N SER A 121 -10.74 1.75 -20.14
CA SER A 121 -10.89 0.80 -19.01
C SER A 121 -11.43 1.35 -17.70
N LYS A 122 -11.65 2.67 -17.55
CA LYS A 122 -12.16 3.23 -16.28
C LYS A 122 -13.64 2.90 -16.06
N SER A 123 -14.47 2.97 -17.09
CA SER A 123 -15.91 2.67 -17.01
C SER A 123 -16.19 1.18 -16.71
N ARG A 124 -15.33 0.26 -17.18
CA ARG A 124 -15.50 -1.18 -16.97
C ARG A 124 -15.03 -1.63 -15.58
N ALA A 125 -14.01 -1.00 -15.02
CA ALA A 125 -13.53 -1.27 -13.65
C ALA A 125 -14.53 -0.78 -12.59
N ILE A 126 -15.08 0.43 -12.78
CA ILE A 126 -16.10 1.00 -11.88
C ILE A 126 -17.38 0.15 -11.92
N LYS A 127 -17.82 -0.32 -13.11
CA LYS A 127 -18.96 -1.24 -13.22
C LYS A 127 -18.76 -2.57 -12.50
N LYS A 128 -17.54 -3.14 -12.54
CA LYS A 128 -17.22 -4.38 -11.82
C LYS A 128 -17.23 -4.19 -10.30
N PHE A 129 -16.72 -3.06 -9.81
CA PHE A 129 -16.70 -2.76 -8.38
C PHE A 129 -18.12 -2.59 -7.82
N VAL A 130 -18.98 -1.83 -8.52
CA VAL A 130 -20.40 -1.66 -8.15
C VAL A 130 -21.17 -2.99 -8.23
N GLY A 131 -20.88 -3.83 -9.23
CA GLY A 131 -21.49 -5.16 -9.34
C GLY A 131 -21.07 -6.14 -8.23
N MET A 132 -19.83 -6.05 -7.74
CA MET A 132 -19.35 -6.88 -6.62
C MET A 132 -19.97 -6.46 -5.28
N THR A 133 -20.23 -5.16 -5.05
CA THR A 133 -20.88 -4.70 -3.82
C THR A 133 -22.37 -5.07 -3.74
N SER A 134 -23.06 -5.19 -4.88
CA SER A 134 -24.47 -5.60 -4.92
C SER A 134 -24.70 -7.07 -4.58
N ASN A 135 -23.69 -7.95 -4.79
CA ASN A 135 -23.81 -9.38 -4.46
C ASN A 135 -23.52 -9.71 -2.99
N CYS A 136 -23.04 -8.75 -2.19
CA CYS A 136 -22.77 -8.96 -0.77
C CYS A 136 -23.99 -8.71 0.13
N PHE A 137 -25.08 -8.16 -0.40
CA PHE A 137 -26.29 -7.77 0.36
C PHE A 137 -27.48 -8.74 0.23
N SER A 138 -27.32 -9.88 -0.46
CA SER A 138 -28.37 -10.92 -0.57
C SER A 138 -28.11 -12.19 0.25
N ILE A 139 -27.16 -12.15 1.18
CA ILE A 139 -26.98 -13.20 2.19
C ILE A 139 -26.99 -12.53 3.57
N VAL A 140 -28.18 -12.05 3.96
CA VAL A 140 -28.59 -11.87 5.36
C VAL A 140 -30.04 -12.32 5.45
#